data_AF-A0A4Q5XJI5-F1
#
_entry.id   AF-A0A4Q5XJI5-F1
#
_cell.length_a   1.000
_cell.length_b   1.000
_cell.length_c   1.000
_cell.angle_alpha   90.00
_cell.angle_beta   90.00
_cell.angle_gamma   90.00
#
_symmetry.space_group_name_H-M   'P 1'
#
loop_
_entity.id
_entity.type
_entity.pdbx_description
1 polymer ?
#
loop_
_entity_poly.entity_id
_entity_poly.type
_entity_poly.pdbx_seq_one_letter_code
_entity_poly.pdbx_strand_id
1 'polypeptide(L)'
;MASPTYKLAALDQDFLLSDGMRGVRFMLEYNKAEEALDRWGVRSTVVVFGSARFSEKGSPDHQRWYNDARAFARIVSEKGGAKLEKPGQPRDNVIATGGGPGIMEAANRGAHDVGAPSIGYNITLPMEQEPNAFSTPDLTLRF
;
A
#
# COMPACT_ATOMS: atom_id res chain seq x y z
N MET A 1 42.11 2.47 -3.24
CA MET A 1 42.13 3.08 -4.59
C MET A 1 40.79 3.76 -4.81
N ALA A 2 40.73 5.07 -5.04
CA ALA A 2 39.47 5.83 -5.16
C ALA A 2 38.93 5.83 -6.60
N SER A 3 38.91 4.67 -7.26
CA SER A 3 38.39 4.53 -8.62
C SER A 3 36.91 4.13 -8.59
N PRO A 4 36.00 4.78 -9.33
CA PRO A 4 34.62 4.34 -9.47
C PRO A 4 34.50 2.87 -9.89
N THR A 5 35.37 2.41 -10.78
CA THR A 5 35.39 1.03 -11.29
C THR A 5 35.87 -0.01 -10.28
N TYR A 6 36.44 0.41 -9.14
CA TYR A 6 36.86 -0.48 -8.07
C TYR A 6 35.79 -0.63 -6.98
N LYS A 7 34.65 0.07 -7.09
CA LYS A 7 33.50 -0.11 -6.20
C LYS A 7 32.74 -1.38 -6.56
N LEU A 8 32.19 -2.07 -5.56
CA LEU A 8 31.24 -3.15 -5.79
C LEU A 8 29.96 -2.56 -6.38
N ALA A 9 29.47 -3.09 -7.50
CA ALA A 9 28.28 -2.58 -8.19
C ALA A 9 27.05 -2.49 -7.27
N ALA A 10 26.86 -3.45 -6.36
CA ALA A 10 25.76 -3.46 -5.39
C ALA A 10 25.83 -2.33 -4.35
N LEU A 11 26.99 -1.68 -4.19
CA LEU A 11 27.22 -0.59 -3.24
C LEU A 11 27.48 0.75 -3.95
N ASP A 12 27.52 0.77 -5.29
CA ASP A 12 27.80 1.97 -6.07
C ASP A 12 26.52 2.71 -6.47
N GLN A 13 26.12 3.71 -5.68
CA GLN A 13 24.89 4.47 -5.92
C GLN A 13 24.89 5.22 -7.24
N ASP A 14 26.05 5.73 -7.69
CA ASP A 14 26.16 6.46 -8.96
C ASP A 14 25.79 5.54 -10.14
N PHE A 15 26.26 4.28 -10.09
CA PHE A 15 25.90 3.25 -11.04
C PHE A 15 24.43 2.85 -10.93
N LEU A 16 23.93 2.54 -9.73
CA LEU A 16 22.56 2.09 -9.50
C LEU A 16 21.50 3.12 -9.90
N LEU A 17 21.78 4.41 -9.72
CA LEU A 17 20.87 5.51 -10.05
C LEU A 17 20.98 5.97 -11.51
N SER A 18 21.95 5.45 -12.27
CA SER A 18 22.10 5.75 -13.70
C SER A 18 20.88 5.32 -14.54
N ASP A 19 20.75 5.89 -15.73
CA ASP A 19 19.66 5.56 -16.66
C ASP A 19 19.75 4.09 -17.12
N GLY A 20 20.96 3.56 -17.32
CA GLY A 20 21.19 2.16 -17.70
C GLY A 20 20.68 1.16 -16.64
N MET A 21 20.62 1.56 -15.37
CA MET A 21 20.11 0.74 -14.27
C MET A 21 18.62 0.92 -13.99
N ARG A 22 17.89 1.72 -14.79
CA ARG A 22 16.44 1.93 -14.62
C ARG A 22 15.66 0.60 -14.59
N GLY A 23 15.97 -0.33 -15.50
CA GLY A 23 15.30 -1.64 -15.54
C GLY A 23 15.52 -2.47 -14.26
N VAL A 24 16.73 -2.43 -13.72
CA VAL A 24 17.06 -3.10 -12.45
C VAL A 24 16.32 -2.46 -11.28
N ARG A 25 16.22 -1.13 -11.24
CA ARG A 25 15.47 -0.41 -10.19
C ARG A 25 13.97 -0.73 -10.22
N PHE A 26 13.35 -0.78 -11.40
CA PHE A 26 11.96 -1.24 -11.55
C PHE A 26 11.76 -2.67 -11.02
N MET A 27 12.69 -3.57 -11.35
CA MET A 27 12.66 -4.94 -10.85
C MET A 27 12.78 -4.98 -9.32
N LEU A 28 13.61 -4.12 -8.71
CA LEU A 28 13.74 -4.03 -7.25
C LEU A 28 12.45 -3.52 -6.59
N GLU A 29 11.80 -2.51 -7.17
CA GLU A 29 10.51 -1.99 -6.70
C GLU A 29 9.42 -3.06 -6.70
N TYR A 30 9.31 -3.83 -7.79
CA TYR A 30 8.39 -4.97 -7.88
C TYR A 30 8.71 -6.06 -6.85
N ASN A 31 9.97 -6.56 -6.82
CA ASN A 31 10.33 -7.65 -5.92
C ASN A 31 10.16 -7.29 -4.44
N LYS A 32 10.47 -6.05 -4.05
CA LYS A 32 10.25 -5.58 -2.69
C LYS A 32 8.77 -5.61 -2.30
N ALA A 33 7.88 -5.25 -3.22
CA ALA A 33 6.44 -5.30 -2.99
C ALA A 33 5.96 -6.76 -2.88
N GLU A 34 6.31 -7.61 -3.84
CA GLU A 34 5.93 -9.02 -3.86
C GLU A 34 6.40 -9.76 -2.60
N GLU A 35 7.66 -9.56 -2.19
CA GLU A 35 8.21 -10.22 -1.00
C GLU A 35 7.46 -9.80 0.28
N ALA A 36 7.00 -8.54 0.36
CA ALA A 36 6.18 -8.09 1.49
C ALA A 36 4.81 -8.76 1.49
N LEU A 37 4.15 -8.88 0.32
CA LEU A 37 2.86 -9.55 0.18
C LEU A 37 2.97 -11.04 0.51
N ASP A 38 4.00 -11.72 0.00
CA ASP A 38 4.27 -13.14 0.25
C ASP A 38 4.53 -13.42 1.74
N ARG A 39 5.35 -12.60 2.40
CA ARG A 39 5.60 -12.72 3.85
C ARG A 39 4.32 -12.56 4.68
N TRP A 40 3.40 -11.71 4.23
CA TRP A 40 2.08 -11.56 4.82
C TRP A 40 1.07 -12.62 4.34
N GLY A 41 1.46 -13.54 3.46
CA GLY A 41 0.58 -14.56 2.90
C GLY A 41 -0.61 -13.98 2.13
N VAL A 42 -0.47 -12.80 1.54
CA VAL A 42 -1.53 -12.16 0.74
C VAL A 42 -1.66 -12.91 -0.58
N ARG A 43 -2.79 -13.59 -0.78
CA ARG A 43 -3.08 -14.36 -2.00
C ARG A 43 -3.91 -13.57 -3.00
N SER A 44 -4.79 -12.71 -2.51
CA SER A 44 -5.66 -11.88 -3.35
C SER A 44 -6.00 -10.56 -2.69
N THR A 45 -6.28 -9.55 -3.51
CA THR A 45 -6.59 -8.19 -3.07
C THR A 45 -7.87 -7.69 -3.71
N VAL A 46 -8.59 -6.82 -2.99
CA VAL A 46 -9.63 -5.97 -3.56
C VAL A 46 -9.09 -4.55 -3.61
N VAL A 47 -8.90 -4.01 -4.82
CA VAL A 47 -8.33 -2.68 -5.01
C VAL A 47 -9.45 -1.63 -4.98
N VAL A 48 -9.32 -0.63 -4.11
CA VAL A 48 -10.28 0.47 -3.97
C VAL A 48 -9.67 1.77 -4.47
N PHE A 49 -10.33 2.36 -5.48
CA PHE A 49 -10.01 3.69 -6.00
C PHE A 49 -11.08 4.70 -5.60
N GLY A 50 -10.68 5.97 -5.47
CA GLY A 50 -11.62 7.05 -5.27
C GLY A 50 -10.94 8.38 -4.99
N SER A 51 -11.76 9.42 -4.77
CA SER A 51 -11.30 10.78 -4.55
C SER A 51 -10.45 10.91 -3.28
N ALA A 52 -9.27 11.54 -3.41
CA ALA A 52 -8.44 11.97 -2.29
C ALA A 52 -9.04 13.16 -1.50
N ARG A 53 -10.09 13.81 -2.03
CA ARG A 53 -10.68 15.04 -1.48
C ARG A 53 -11.86 14.81 -0.55
N PHE A 54 -12.43 13.61 -0.55
CA PHE A 54 -13.53 13.29 0.37
C PHE A 54 -12.98 13.12 1.78
N SER A 55 -13.78 13.42 2.80
CA SER A 55 -13.31 13.42 4.19
C SER A 55 -14.49 13.13 5.11
N GLU A 56 -14.22 12.43 6.20
CA GLU A 56 -15.15 12.23 7.32
C GLU A 56 -15.63 13.57 7.92
N LYS A 57 -14.87 14.65 7.75
CA LYS A 57 -15.22 15.99 8.23
C LYS A 57 -15.65 16.95 7.11
N GLY A 58 -15.88 16.43 5.90
CA GLY A 58 -16.24 17.22 4.73
C GLY A 58 -17.73 17.60 4.67
N SER A 59 -18.21 17.98 3.48
CA SER A 59 -19.64 18.19 3.23
C SER A 59 -20.46 16.90 3.46
N PRO A 60 -21.79 16.98 3.60
CA PRO A 60 -22.62 15.79 3.77
C PRO A 60 -22.40 14.71 2.69
N ASP A 61 -22.18 15.12 1.44
CA ASP A 61 -21.85 14.20 0.35
C ASP A 61 -20.48 13.53 0.53
N HIS A 62 -19.46 14.29 0.96
CA HIS A 62 -18.15 13.74 1.25
C HIS A 62 -18.23 12.69 2.38
N GLN A 63 -18.96 13.02 3.44
CA GLN A 63 -19.16 12.13 4.59
C GLN A 63 -19.86 10.84 4.15
N ARG A 64 -20.91 10.96 3.33
CA ARG A 64 -21.63 9.81 2.76
C ARG A 64 -20.67 8.88 2.01
N TRP A 65 -19.92 9.40 1.05
CA TRP A 65 -19.01 8.58 0.25
C TRP A 65 -17.87 7.98 1.07
N TYR A 66 -17.32 8.75 2.02
CA TYR A 66 -16.31 8.24 2.95
C TYR A 66 -16.85 7.09 3.79
N ASN A 67 -18.04 7.26 4.39
CA ASN A 67 -18.67 6.23 5.22
C ASN A 67 -19.05 4.98 4.42
N ASP A 68 -19.54 5.13 3.19
CA ASP A 68 -19.86 4.02 2.30
C ASP A 68 -18.60 3.21 1.95
N ALA A 69 -17.49 3.88 1.63
CA ALA A 69 -16.21 3.21 1.34
C ALA A 69 -15.65 2.48 2.58
N ARG A 70 -15.74 3.10 3.75
CA ARG A 70 -15.36 2.49 5.03
C ARG A 70 -16.21 1.26 5.34
N ALA A 71 -17.53 1.35 5.18
CA ALA A 71 -18.44 0.23 5.39
C ALA A 71 -18.20 -0.92 4.40
N PHE A 72 -17.97 -0.61 3.12
CA PHE A 72 -17.60 -1.59 2.11
C PHE A 72 -16.33 -2.34 2.50
N ALA A 73 -15.25 -1.63 2.81
CA ALA A 73 -13.97 -2.24 3.14
C ALA A 73 -14.03 -3.08 4.43
N ARG A 74 -14.83 -2.65 5.41
CA ARG A 74 -15.15 -3.43 6.60
C ARG A 74 -15.78 -4.78 6.24
N ILE A 75 -16.83 -4.78 5.42
CA ILE A 75 -17.55 -5.98 5.01
C ILE A 75 -16.62 -6.95 4.25
N VAL A 76 -15.85 -6.42 3.29
CA VAL A 76 -14.87 -7.21 2.53
C VAL A 76 -13.84 -7.82 3.47
N SER A 77 -13.35 -7.06 4.45
CA SER A 77 -12.33 -7.54 5.37
C SER A 77 -12.85 -8.59 6.36
N GLU A 78 -14.09 -8.43 6.84
CA GLU A 78 -14.74 -9.39 7.75
C GLU A 78 -15.12 -10.71 7.06
N LYS A 79 -15.56 -10.63 5.80
CA LYS A 79 -16.18 -11.78 5.10
C LYS A 79 -15.33 -12.34 3.96
N GLY A 80 -14.31 -11.60 3.53
CA GLY A 80 -13.51 -11.91 2.35
C GLY A 80 -12.24 -12.72 2.62
N GLY A 81 -11.93 -13.04 3.89
CA GLY A 81 -10.78 -13.88 4.24
C GLY A 81 -9.47 -13.11 4.47
N ALA A 82 -9.52 -11.79 4.64
CA ALA A 82 -8.32 -10.98 4.90
C ALA A 82 -7.81 -11.17 6.35
N LYS A 83 -8.70 -11.53 7.26
CA LYS A 83 -8.40 -11.81 8.66
C LYS A 83 -8.01 -13.28 8.83
N LEU A 84 -6.89 -13.53 9.52
CA LEU A 84 -6.48 -14.88 9.85
C LEU A 84 -7.37 -15.44 10.97
N GLU A 85 -7.95 -16.61 10.75
CA GLU A 85 -8.52 -17.41 11.83
C GLU A 85 -7.45 -18.28 12.50
N LYS A 86 -6.42 -18.67 11.73
CA LYS A 86 -5.31 -19.51 12.19
C LYS A 86 -3.98 -18.99 11.64
N PRO A 87 -2.87 -19.09 12.41
CA PRO A 87 -1.54 -18.78 11.89
C PRO A 87 -1.22 -19.60 10.63
N GLY A 88 -0.60 -18.96 9.63
CA GLY A 88 -0.16 -19.62 8.39
C GLY A 88 -1.25 -19.81 7.32
N GLN A 89 -2.50 -19.40 7.56
CA GLN A 89 -3.52 -19.36 6.52
C GLN A 89 -3.22 -18.22 5.52
N PRO A 90 -3.44 -18.41 4.21
CA PRO A 90 -3.37 -17.30 3.26
C PRO A 90 -4.47 -16.27 3.55
N ARG A 91 -4.19 -15.01 3.25
CA ARG A 91 -5.15 -13.90 3.32
C ARG A 91 -5.74 -13.65 1.95
N ASP A 92 -7.06 -13.63 1.88
CA ASP A 92 -7.81 -13.32 0.65
C ASP A 92 -8.48 -11.95 0.73
N ASN A 93 -8.67 -11.34 -0.43
CA ASN A 93 -9.41 -10.09 -0.58
C ASN A 93 -8.92 -8.97 0.35
N VAL A 94 -7.60 -8.91 0.59
CA VAL A 94 -6.98 -7.85 1.39
C VAL A 94 -7.25 -6.51 0.70
N ILE A 95 -7.73 -5.53 1.45
CA ILE A 95 -8.01 -4.19 0.90
C ILE A 95 -6.68 -3.57 0.47
N ALA A 96 -6.63 -3.08 -0.77
CA ALA A 96 -5.49 -2.38 -1.31
C ALA A 96 -5.90 -1.02 -1.88
N THR A 97 -5.10 0.01 -1.62
CA THR A 97 -5.38 1.39 -2.05
C THR A 97 -4.09 2.08 -2.49
N GLY A 98 -4.20 3.33 -2.98
CA GLY A 98 -3.03 4.19 -3.21
C GLY A 98 -2.43 4.79 -1.93
N GLY A 99 -2.96 4.49 -0.74
CA GLY A 99 -2.41 4.95 0.55
C GLY A 99 -2.65 6.43 0.88
N GLY A 100 -3.27 7.22 -0.01
CA GLY A 100 -3.58 8.62 0.23
C GLY A 100 -4.84 8.87 1.10
N PRO A 101 -5.25 10.14 1.26
CA PRO A 101 -6.43 10.53 2.01
C PRO A 101 -7.74 10.17 1.29
N GLY A 102 -8.86 10.54 1.92
CA GLY A 102 -10.20 10.41 1.36
C GLY A 102 -10.68 8.98 1.20
N ILE A 103 -11.13 8.59 0.00
CA ILE A 103 -11.72 7.25 -0.19
C ILE A 103 -10.71 6.14 0.07
N MET A 104 -9.44 6.37 -0.27
CA MET A 104 -8.35 5.42 0.01
C MET A 104 -8.15 5.24 1.53
N GLU A 105 -8.12 6.35 2.26
CA GLU A 105 -8.09 6.33 3.73
C GLU A 105 -9.31 5.62 4.32
N ALA A 106 -10.51 5.94 3.83
CA ALA A 106 -11.75 5.34 4.31
C ALA A 106 -11.74 3.81 4.14
N ALA A 107 -11.24 3.31 3.01
CA ALA A 107 -11.13 1.89 2.75
C ALA A 107 -10.10 1.22 3.68
N ASN A 108 -8.89 1.79 3.81
CA ASN A 108 -7.90 1.28 4.78
C ASN A 108 -8.46 1.28 6.21
N ARG A 109 -9.17 2.34 6.60
CA ARG A 109 -9.80 2.45 7.91
C ARG A 109 -10.88 1.39 8.13
N GLY A 110 -11.69 1.09 7.12
CA GLY A 110 -12.71 0.04 7.21
C GLY A 110 -12.12 -1.34 7.49
N ALA A 111 -10.98 -1.67 6.87
CA ALA A 111 -10.23 -2.90 7.18
C ALA A 111 -9.61 -2.86 8.59
N HIS A 112 -8.98 -1.73 8.95
CA HIS A 112 -8.38 -1.52 10.26
C HIS A 112 -9.39 -1.67 11.41
N ASP A 113 -10.61 -1.15 11.26
CA ASP A 113 -11.67 -1.20 12.28
C ASP A 113 -12.02 -2.64 12.73
N VAL A 114 -11.76 -3.64 11.90
CA VAL A 114 -12.05 -5.06 12.19
C VAL A 114 -10.79 -5.90 12.45
N GLY A 115 -9.64 -5.22 12.52
CA GLY A 115 -8.33 -5.83 12.75
C GLY A 115 -7.83 -6.65 11.56
N ALA A 116 -8.29 -6.35 10.34
CA ALA A 116 -7.76 -6.93 9.12
C ALA A 116 -6.64 -6.05 8.56
N PRO A 117 -5.65 -6.63 7.87
CA PRO A 117 -4.61 -5.84 7.21
C PRO A 117 -5.16 -5.12 5.98
N SER A 118 -4.47 -4.05 5.58
CA SER A 118 -4.69 -3.35 4.31
C SER A 118 -3.40 -2.77 3.77
N ILE A 119 -3.33 -2.65 2.44
CA ILE A 119 -2.14 -2.29 1.68
C ILE A 119 -2.26 -0.84 1.18
N GLY A 120 -1.17 -0.08 1.27
CA GLY A 120 -1.04 1.25 0.67
C GLY A 120 0.08 1.28 -0.37
N TYR A 121 -0.25 1.44 -1.65
CA TYR A 121 0.71 1.60 -2.75
C TYR A 121 0.92 3.10 -3.03
N ASN A 122 1.76 3.74 -2.23
CA ASN A 122 1.99 5.18 -2.31
C ASN A 122 2.92 5.55 -3.47
N ILE A 123 2.64 6.68 -4.10
CA ILE A 123 3.52 7.30 -5.10
C ILE A 123 4.06 8.62 -4.56
N THR A 124 5.26 8.99 -4.99
CA THR A 124 5.83 10.29 -4.61
C THR A 124 5.17 11.42 -5.40
N LEU A 125 4.42 12.29 -4.72
CA LEU A 125 3.85 13.51 -5.29
C LEU A 125 4.51 14.76 -4.66
N PRO A 126 4.59 15.90 -5.39
CA PRO A 126 5.19 17.12 -4.85
C PRO A 126 4.52 17.65 -3.57
N MET A 127 3.20 17.44 -3.43
CA MET A 127 2.37 18.03 -2.37
C MET A 127 1.73 17.02 -1.42
N GLU A 128 1.62 15.75 -1.81
CA GLU A 128 0.95 14.69 -1.04
C GLU A 128 2.03 13.68 -0.63
N GLN A 129 2.47 13.75 0.63
CA GLN A 129 3.71 13.11 1.07
C GLN A 129 3.52 12.01 2.11
N GLU A 130 2.45 12.05 2.90
CA GLU A 130 2.28 11.12 4.01
C GLU A 130 1.20 10.08 3.70
N PRO A 131 1.49 8.78 3.90
CA PRO A 131 0.49 7.73 3.81
C PRO A 131 -0.58 7.93 4.90
N ASN A 132 -1.79 7.46 4.62
CA ASN A 132 -2.85 7.51 5.61
C ASN A 132 -2.55 6.60 6.81
N ALA A 133 -3.05 7.01 7.98
CA ALA A 133 -2.74 6.38 9.26
C ALA A 133 -3.34 4.98 9.46
N PHE A 134 -4.12 4.46 8.51
CA PHE A 134 -4.86 3.21 8.66
C PHE A 134 -4.33 2.06 7.80
N SER A 135 -3.42 2.34 6.86
CA SER A 135 -2.69 1.26 6.17
C SER A 135 -1.84 0.47 7.16
N THR A 136 -1.68 -0.83 6.92
CA THR A 136 -0.82 -1.67 7.76
C THR A 136 0.63 -1.25 7.54
N PRO A 137 1.40 -0.87 8.59
CA PRO A 137 2.74 -0.30 8.41
C PRO A 137 3.70 -1.14 7.55
N ASP A 138 3.67 -2.47 7.71
CA ASP A 138 4.52 -3.39 6.94
C ASP A 138 4.06 -3.56 5.47
N LEU A 139 2.88 -3.06 5.13
CA LEU A 139 2.27 -3.09 3.80
C LEU A 139 2.02 -1.67 3.25
N THR A 140 2.71 -0.67 3.80
CA THR A 140 2.74 0.70 3.30
C THR A 140 3.97 0.87 2.41
N LEU A 141 3.77 0.66 1.11
CA LEU A 141 4.81 0.67 0.09
C LEU A 141 4.92 2.04 -0.57
N ARG A 142 6.11 2.36 -1.08
CA ARG A 142 6.41 3.61 -1.78
C ARG A 142 7.16 3.32 -3.07
N PHE A 143 6.69 3.95 -4.14
CA PHE A 143 7.28 3.96 -5.47
C PHE A 143 7.68 5.39 -5.89
#